data_AF-A0A9D8PK32-F1
#
_entry.id   AF-A0A9D8PK32-F1
#
_cell.length_a   1.000
_cell.length_b   1.000
_cell.length_c   1.000
_cell.angle_alpha   90.00
_cell.angle_beta   90.00
_cell.angle_gamma   90.00
#
_symmetry.space_group_name_H-M   'P 1'
#
loop_
_entity.id
_entity.type
_entity.pdbx_description
1 polymer ?
#
loop_
_entity_poly.entity_id
_entity_poly.type
_entity_poly.pdbx_seq_one_letter_code
_entity_poly.pdbx_strand_id
1 'polypeptide(L)'
;MGQGFRCPRCGTRSEAGQRFCTGCSQPFYYTCVQCNSFVDSSFKFCPNCSTSLNWDVKPRANLQLLSEMAPQSSPKHKYRTVMPILMAVLLLAMATAGYLLYRFPASGLQVPAGYESYQELAEATEPYVMAPPNSQYSGIPLYVKGPGEYIRLNNNAEAGNVSFEVLKAFIVSDQTDKELYIPGMRMCGYFAETLHNNAERIGIRTAAVIVEFEDGSAPHALNAFETTDRGLVYIDCTGTRRSPADFEEWLYKLFYPIGQDRMAYVAKGKEYGTILLEDAESTDYSYYAGYSKSWGKDERSFFVRPAIVKSVKIYW
;
A
#
# COMPACT_ATOMS: atom_id res chain seq x y z
N MET A 1 26.32 -23.91 -15.04
CA MET A 1 26.68 -23.76 -13.60
C MET A 1 26.34 -22.33 -13.24
N GLY A 2 25.29 -22.11 -12.45
CA GLY A 2 24.76 -20.76 -12.18
C GLY A 2 25.78 -19.91 -11.43
N GLN A 3 25.91 -18.63 -11.80
CA GLN A 3 26.81 -17.72 -11.10
C GLN A 3 26.32 -17.55 -9.65
N GLY A 4 27.17 -17.83 -8.67
CA GLY A 4 26.86 -17.62 -7.26
C GLY A 4 27.17 -16.19 -6.84
N PHE A 5 26.35 -15.61 -5.97
CA PHE A 5 26.57 -14.29 -5.37
C PHE A 5 26.74 -14.41 -3.85
N ARG A 6 27.17 -13.32 -3.19
CA ARG A 6 27.21 -13.28 -1.72
C ARG A 6 26.00 -12.54 -1.20
N CYS A 7 25.32 -13.14 -0.22
CA CYS A 7 24.26 -12.49 0.53
C CYS A 7 24.83 -11.19 1.13
N PRO A 8 24.25 -10.03 0.84
CA PRO A 8 24.80 -8.77 1.34
C PRO A 8 24.49 -8.49 2.81
N ARG A 9 23.61 -9.26 3.46
CA ARG A 9 23.35 -9.15 4.91
C ARG A 9 24.32 -9.96 5.77
N CYS A 10 24.68 -11.16 5.36
CA CYS A 10 25.50 -12.08 6.17
C CYS A 10 26.76 -12.60 5.46
N GLY A 11 26.96 -12.26 4.18
CA GLY A 11 28.10 -12.71 3.40
C GLY A 11 28.02 -14.16 2.90
N THR A 12 27.05 -14.96 3.35
CA THR A 12 26.87 -16.35 2.91
C THR A 12 26.74 -16.44 1.40
N ARG A 13 27.45 -17.38 0.77
CA ARG A 13 27.35 -17.63 -0.67
C ARG A 13 25.96 -18.20 -0.99
N SER A 14 25.29 -17.62 -1.96
CA SER A 14 23.95 -18.01 -2.42
C SER A 14 23.97 -18.24 -3.92
N GLU A 15 23.11 -19.13 -4.40
CA GLU A 15 22.99 -19.44 -5.82
C GLU A 15 21.98 -18.49 -6.49
N ALA A 16 22.23 -18.12 -7.75
CA ALA A 16 21.27 -17.33 -8.51
C ALA A 16 19.99 -18.13 -8.74
N GLY A 17 18.82 -17.51 -8.47
CA GLY A 17 17.53 -18.20 -8.43
C GLY A 17 17.17 -18.80 -7.06
N GLN A 18 17.92 -18.51 -6.00
CA GLN A 18 17.55 -18.91 -4.65
C GLN A 18 16.57 -17.91 -4.03
N ARG A 19 15.49 -18.38 -3.37
CA ARG A 19 14.46 -17.50 -2.76
C ARG A 19 14.91 -16.82 -1.48
N PHE A 20 15.71 -17.50 -0.67
CA PHE A 20 16.14 -17.04 0.65
C PHE A 20 17.59 -17.38 0.91
N CYS A 21 18.32 -16.52 1.62
CA CYS A 21 19.67 -16.82 2.09
C CYS A 21 19.66 -18.00 3.07
N THR A 22 20.51 -19.02 2.83
CA THR A 22 20.67 -20.18 3.73
C THR A 22 21.30 -19.83 5.08
N GLY A 23 21.97 -18.67 5.20
CA GLY A 23 22.63 -18.24 6.44
C GLY A 23 21.76 -17.37 7.35
N CYS A 24 20.96 -16.45 6.78
CA CYS A 24 20.21 -15.45 7.56
C CYS A 24 18.72 -15.36 7.20
N SER A 25 18.24 -16.26 6.35
CA SER A 25 16.85 -16.35 5.88
C SER A 25 16.32 -15.08 5.20
N GLN A 26 17.19 -14.14 4.81
CA GLN A 26 16.76 -12.95 4.09
C GLN A 26 16.20 -13.34 2.71
N PRO A 27 15.01 -12.85 2.33
CA PRO A 27 14.46 -13.08 1.00
C PRO A 27 15.26 -12.33 -0.06
N PHE A 28 15.42 -12.95 -1.23
CA PHE A 28 16.00 -12.34 -2.42
C PHE A 28 14.91 -12.00 -3.43
N TYR A 29 15.04 -10.83 -4.06
CA TYR A 29 14.16 -10.37 -5.12
C TYR A 29 14.95 -10.23 -6.42
N TYR A 30 14.36 -10.69 -7.52
CA TYR A 30 14.96 -10.68 -8.85
C TYR A 30 14.14 -9.81 -9.80
N THR A 31 14.81 -9.14 -10.74
CA THR A 31 14.19 -8.39 -11.84
C THR A 31 14.66 -8.91 -13.20
N CYS A 32 13.81 -8.87 -14.20
CA CYS A 32 14.17 -9.24 -15.57
C CYS A 32 15.17 -8.23 -16.14
N VAL A 33 16.28 -8.70 -16.71
CA VAL A 33 17.29 -7.81 -17.31
C VAL A 33 16.81 -7.05 -18.54
N GLN A 34 15.73 -7.50 -19.20
CA GLN A 34 15.21 -6.87 -20.41
C GLN A 34 14.15 -5.79 -20.11
N CYS A 35 13.16 -6.11 -19.28
CA CYS A 35 12.04 -5.19 -19.00
C CYS A 35 12.03 -4.64 -17.57
N ASN A 36 13.02 -5.03 -16.75
CA ASN A 36 13.16 -4.65 -15.34
C ASN A 36 11.96 -5.02 -14.45
N SER A 37 11.02 -5.84 -14.92
CA SER A 37 9.91 -6.33 -14.11
C SER A 37 10.41 -7.30 -13.05
N PHE A 38 9.80 -7.32 -11.87
CA PHE A 38 10.08 -8.36 -10.89
C PHE A 38 9.73 -9.75 -11.42
N VAL A 39 10.48 -10.76 -11.00
CA VAL A 39 10.31 -12.15 -11.42
C VAL A 39 10.54 -13.09 -10.23
N ASP A 40 9.67 -14.10 -10.07
CA ASP A 40 9.89 -15.17 -9.09
C ASP A 40 11.01 -16.07 -9.59
N SER A 41 11.90 -16.48 -8.67
CA SER A 41 13.03 -17.36 -8.98
C SER A 41 12.67 -18.75 -9.53
N SER A 42 11.40 -19.16 -9.46
CA SER A 42 10.90 -20.41 -10.06
C SER A 42 10.69 -20.31 -11.57
N PHE A 43 10.66 -19.12 -12.16
CA PHE A 43 10.31 -18.94 -13.57
C PHE A 43 11.49 -19.09 -14.53
N LYS A 44 11.34 -19.90 -15.57
CA LYS A 44 12.35 -19.99 -16.66
C LYS A 44 12.29 -18.81 -17.63
N PHE A 45 11.16 -18.12 -17.71
CA PHE A 45 10.92 -16.99 -18.61
C PHE A 45 10.21 -15.86 -17.86
N CYS A 46 10.50 -14.61 -18.23
CA CYS A 46 9.83 -13.46 -17.66
C CYS A 46 8.34 -13.46 -18.03
N PRO A 47 7.39 -13.37 -17.08
CA PRO A 47 5.96 -13.35 -17.39
C PRO A 47 5.51 -12.07 -18.13
N ASN A 48 6.32 -11.01 -18.09
CA ASN A 48 5.99 -9.73 -18.72
C ASN A 48 6.51 -9.61 -20.17
N CYS A 49 7.76 -10.01 -20.43
CA CYS A 49 8.39 -9.86 -21.76
C CYS A 49 8.83 -11.17 -22.41
N SER A 50 8.52 -12.33 -21.80
CA SER A 50 8.88 -13.67 -22.28
C SER A 50 10.39 -13.95 -22.46
N THR A 51 11.27 -13.03 -22.04
CA THR A 51 12.72 -13.23 -22.09
C THR A 51 13.13 -14.38 -21.16
N SER A 52 14.01 -15.27 -21.62
CA SER A 52 14.58 -16.33 -20.78
C SER A 52 15.33 -15.76 -19.59
N LEU A 53 14.98 -16.21 -18.39
CA LEU A 53 15.65 -15.85 -17.15
C LEU A 53 16.84 -16.79 -16.97
N ASN A 54 18.02 -16.35 -17.41
CA ASN A 54 19.28 -17.05 -17.20
C ASN A 54 19.89 -16.77 -15.81
N TRP A 55 19.16 -16.03 -14.97
CA TRP A 55 19.53 -15.60 -13.63
C TRP A 55 20.87 -14.84 -13.52
N ASP A 56 21.36 -14.24 -14.61
CA ASP A 56 22.41 -13.20 -14.57
C ASP A 56 21.87 -11.86 -14.00
N VAL A 57 20.83 -11.94 -13.17
CA VAL A 57 20.11 -10.82 -12.57
C VAL A 57 20.84 -10.39 -11.32
N LYS A 58 21.16 -9.10 -11.19
CA LYS A 58 21.73 -8.54 -9.97
C LYS A 58 20.72 -8.70 -8.82
N PRO A 59 20.97 -9.55 -7.82
CA PRO A 59 20.08 -9.64 -6.68
C PRO A 59 20.14 -8.30 -5.94
N ARG A 60 18.99 -7.62 -5.81
CA ARG A 60 18.86 -6.52 -4.86
C ARG A 60 18.52 -7.15 -3.53
N ALA A 61 19.43 -7.05 -2.57
CA ALA A 61 18.97 -7.13 -1.19
C ALA A 61 18.44 -5.77 -0.75
N ASN A 62 17.52 -5.79 0.19
CA ASN A 62 17.30 -4.67 1.09
C ASN A 62 18.62 -4.40 1.84
N LEU A 63 19.47 -3.57 1.25
CA LEU A 63 20.70 -3.03 1.81
C LEU A 63 20.36 -1.70 2.49
N GLN A 64 19.70 -1.81 3.64
CA GLN A 64 19.73 -0.76 4.65
C GLN A 64 20.05 -1.44 5.98
N LEU A 65 21.34 -1.61 6.22
CA LEU A 65 22.05 -1.28 7.46
C LEU A 65 23.49 -1.77 7.29
N LEU A 66 24.45 -0.98 7.76
CA LEU A 66 25.91 -1.18 7.75
C LEU A 66 26.66 -0.62 6.53
N SER A 67 26.76 0.71 6.50
CA SER A 67 28.01 1.35 6.06
C SER A 67 28.33 2.53 6.97
N GLU A 68 28.72 2.22 8.20
CA GLU A 68 29.58 3.11 8.97
C GLU A 68 30.45 2.25 9.86
N MET A 69 31.70 2.02 9.45
CA MET A 69 32.87 1.77 10.31
C MET A 69 34.10 1.49 9.43
N ALA A 70 34.82 2.55 9.08
CA ALA A 70 36.26 2.47 8.82
C ALA A 70 36.90 3.79 9.27
N PRO A 71 37.91 3.78 10.15
CA PRO A 71 38.50 5.00 10.69
C PRO A 71 39.64 5.48 9.77
N GLN A 72 39.65 6.76 9.41
CA GLN A 72 40.87 7.43 8.96
C GLN A 72 41.02 8.81 9.60
N SER A 73 42.13 8.93 10.31
CA SER A 73 42.65 10.10 11.01
C SER A 73 43.24 11.15 10.06
N SER A 74 42.91 12.43 10.24
CA SER A 74 43.87 13.55 10.14
C SER A 74 43.22 14.90 10.55
N PRO A 75 43.99 15.88 11.04
CA PRO A 75 43.48 16.95 11.90
C PRO A 75 43.20 18.25 11.13
N LYS A 76 41.92 18.53 10.84
CA LYS A 76 41.37 19.91 10.67
C LYS A 76 39.97 19.95 11.27
N HIS A 77 39.94 19.76 12.58
CA HIS A 77 38.77 19.41 13.38
C HIS A 77 38.20 20.67 14.04
N LYS A 78 37.17 21.29 13.44
CA LYS A 78 36.15 22.11 14.15
C LYS A 78 35.05 22.67 13.22
N TYR A 79 35.32 22.88 11.94
CA TYR A 79 34.32 23.47 11.01
C TYR A 79 33.67 22.46 10.05
N ARG A 80 34.23 21.24 9.91
CA ARG A 80 33.71 20.18 9.01
C ARG A 80 32.51 19.41 9.58
N THR A 81 32.35 19.38 10.91
CA THR A 81 31.23 18.69 11.58
C THR A 81 30.08 19.63 11.95
N VAL A 82 30.37 20.91 12.21
CA VAL A 82 29.34 21.87 12.65
C VAL A 82 28.41 22.31 11.51
N MET A 83 28.96 22.48 10.29
CA MET A 83 28.14 22.86 9.13
C MET A 83 27.09 21.82 8.71
N PRO A 84 27.40 20.51 8.59
CA PRO A 84 26.37 19.53 8.27
C PRO A 84 25.32 19.40 9.39
N ILE A 85 25.70 19.59 10.66
CA ILE A 85 24.75 19.61 11.78
C ILE A 85 23.81 20.82 11.68
N LEU A 86 24.34 22.02 11.41
CA LEU A 86 23.52 23.22 11.24
C LEU A 86 22.59 23.11 10.03
N MET A 87 23.07 22.55 8.91
CA MET A 87 22.21 22.27 7.75
C MET A 87 21.13 21.23 8.06
N ALA A 88 21.47 20.15 8.76
CA ALA A 88 20.49 19.14 9.16
C ALA A 88 19.42 19.73 10.09
N VAL A 89 19.82 20.58 11.06
CA VAL A 89 18.90 21.29 11.96
C VAL A 89 18.02 22.28 11.18
N LEU A 90 18.58 23.01 10.21
CA LEU A 90 17.80 23.92 9.37
C LEU A 90 16.78 23.18 8.50
N LEU A 91 17.18 22.06 7.89
CA LEU A 91 16.29 21.20 7.10
C LEU A 91 15.17 20.61 7.98
N LEU A 92 15.49 20.14 9.18
CA LEU A 92 14.50 19.68 10.16
C LEU A 92 13.55 20.80 10.57
N ALA A 93 14.06 22.00 10.85
CA ALA A 93 13.25 23.16 11.21
C ALA A 93 12.28 23.54 10.08
N MET A 94 12.76 23.59 8.83
CA MET A 94 11.91 23.87 7.67
C MET A 94 10.88 22.77 7.44
N ALA A 95 11.24 21.49 7.59
CA ALA A 95 10.31 20.37 7.49
C ALA A 95 9.24 20.43 8.59
N THR A 96 9.61 20.72 9.84
CA THR A 96 8.65 20.90 10.94
C THR A 96 7.76 22.12 10.74
N ALA A 97 8.29 23.23 10.25
CA ALA A 97 7.48 24.42 9.95
C ALA A 97 6.50 24.15 8.80
N GLY A 98 6.95 23.46 7.75
CA GLY A 98 6.10 23.00 6.64
C GLY A 98 5.00 22.05 7.13
N TYR A 99 5.34 21.06 7.96
CA TYR A 99 4.38 20.15 8.57
C TYR A 99 3.37 20.88 9.47
N LEU A 100 3.82 21.83 10.30
CA LEU A 100 2.92 22.61 11.16
C LEU A 100 2.02 23.55 10.36
N LEU A 101 2.52 24.17 9.29
CA LEU A 101 1.70 25.00 8.39
C LEU A 101 0.69 24.16 7.59
N TYR A 102 1.08 22.95 7.19
CA TYR A 102 0.20 21.99 6.55
C TYR A 102 -0.88 21.46 7.51
N ARG A 103 -0.49 21.11 8.74
CA ARG A 103 -1.38 20.50 9.74
C ARG A 103 -2.29 21.52 10.42
N PHE A 104 -1.82 22.74 10.62
CA PHE A 104 -2.52 23.83 11.29
C PHE A 104 -2.48 25.09 10.41
N PRO A 105 -3.22 25.11 9.29
CA PRO A 105 -3.37 26.35 8.54
C PRO A 105 -3.97 27.43 9.48
N ALA A 106 -3.34 28.60 9.53
CA ALA A 106 -3.77 29.72 10.39
C ALA A 106 -5.20 30.20 10.08
N SER A 107 -5.70 29.84 8.91
CA SER A 107 -7.11 29.82 8.55
C SER A 107 -7.62 28.42 8.87
N GLY A 108 -8.34 28.23 9.98
CA GLY A 108 -8.84 26.91 10.38
C GLY A 108 -9.48 26.15 9.21
N LEU A 109 -9.32 24.82 9.16
CA LEU A 109 -9.70 23.91 8.07
C LEU A 109 -10.83 24.50 7.20
N GLN A 110 -10.45 25.25 6.17
CA GLN A 110 -11.40 25.70 5.19
C GLN A 110 -11.64 24.49 4.32
N VAL A 111 -12.71 23.76 4.62
CA VAL A 111 -13.40 23.02 3.57
C VAL A 111 -13.53 23.99 2.40
N PRO A 112 -12.97 23.67 1.21
CA PRO A 112 -12.85 24.64 0.13
C PRO A 112 -14.20 25.31 -0.12
N ALA A 113 -14.19 26.64 -0.25
CA ALA A 113 -15.39 27.42 -0.55
C ALA A 113 -16.08 26.80 -1.78
N GLY A 114 -17.25 26.21 -1.57
CA GLY A 114 -17.97 25.43 -2.57
C GLY A 114 -18.46 24.06 -2.10
N TYR A 115 -17.99 23.51 -0.97
CA TYR A 115 -18.47 22.20 -0.47
C TYR A 115 -20.00 22.11 -0.34
N GLU A 116 -20.64 23.19 0.13
CA GLU A 116 -22.10 23.32 0.25
C GLU A 116 -22.80 23.28 -1.11
N SER A 117 -22.12 23.72 -2.17
CA SER A 117 -22.65 23.75 -3.54
C SER A 117 -22.56 22.40 -4.26
N TYR A 118 -21.86 21.42 -3.69
CA TYR A 118 -21.66 20.09 -4.26
C TYR A 118 -22.40 18.98 -3.51
N GLN A 119 -23.35 19.33 -2.62
CA GLN A 119 -24.41 18.40 -2.27
C GLN A 119 -25.24 18.14 -3.53
N GLU A 120 -24.78 17.21 -4.37
CA GLU A 120 -25.70 16.34 -5.10
C GLU A 120 -26.70 15.90 -4.03
N LEU A 121 -28.00 16.25 -4.21
CA LEU A 121 -29.07 15.76 -3.35
C LEU A 121 -28.73 14.31 -3.07
N ALA A 122 -28.59 13.93 -1.79
CA ALA A 122 -28.39 12.55 -1.40
C ALA A 122 -29.51 11.75 -2.06
N GLU A 123 -29.23 11.24 -3.26
CA GLU A 123 -30.24 10.66 -4.09
C GLU A 123 -30.56 9.38 -3.35
N ALA A 124 -31.79 9.32 -2.84
CA ALA A 124 -32.27 8.18 -2.10
C ALA A 124 -31.93 6.94 -2.93
N THR A 125 -31.05 6.09 -2.37
CA THR A 125 -30.54 4.85 -2.97
C THR A 125 -29.34 4.97 -3.92
N GLU A 126 -28.20 5.51 -3.45
CA GLU A 126 -26.93 5.04 -4.02
C GLU A 126 -26.84 3.51 -3.81
N PRO A 127 -26.51 2.70 -4.84
CA PRO A 127 -26.50 1.26 -4.73
C PRO A 127 -25.26 0.82 -3.93
N TYR A 128 -25.31 0.99 -2.62
CA TYR A 128 -24.37 0.37 -1.71
C TYR A 128 -24.44 -1.14 -1.91
N VAL A 129 -23.29 -1.77 -2.10
CA VAL A 129 -23.18 -3.20 -1.87
C VAL A 129 -23.19 -3.38 -0.36
N MET A 130 -24.39 -3.61 0.18
CA MET A 130 -24.58 -3.87 1.61
C MET A 130 -23.80 -5.13 2.01
N ALA A 131 -23.35 -5.18 3.26
CA ALA A 131 -22.91 -6.44 3.85
C ALA A 131 -24.05 -7.48 3.72
N PRO A 132 -23.81 -8.68 3.17
CA PRO A 132 -24.75 -9.79 3.28
C PRO A 132 -25.09 -10.03 4.76
N PRO A 133 -26.31 -10.48 5.08
CA PRO A 133 -26.71 -10.78 6.45
C PRO A 133 -25.74 -11.79 7.07
N ASN A 134 -25.31 -11.58 8.33
CA ASN A 134 -24.40 -12.37 9.19
C ASN A 134 -23.98 -13.75 8.64
N SER A 135 -23.29 -13.76 7.51
CA SER A 135 -22.86 -14.95 6.81
C SER A 135 -21.37 -14.79 6.59
N GLN A 136 -20.68 -15.85 6.94
CA GLN A 136 -19.24 -15.97 6.79
C GLN A 136 -19.02 -16.81 5.54
N TYR A 137 -18.26 -16.28 4.59
CA TYR A 137 -17.97 -16.97 3.35
C TYR A 137 -17.05 -18.17 3.64
N SER A 138 -17.41 -19.33 3.13
CA SER A 138 -16.68 -20.59 3.35
C SER A 138 -15.96 -21.11 2.10
N GLY A 139 -15.92 -20.30 1.04
CA GLY A 139 -15.30 -20.67 -0.23
C GLY A 139 -13.93 -20.03 -0.47
N ILE A 140 -13.46 -20.14 -1.71
CA ILE A 140 -12.24 -19.47 -2.20
C ILE A 140 -12.70 -18.32 -3.10
N PRO A 141 -12.43 -17.04 -2.76
CA PRO A 141 -12.73 -15.94 -3.66
C PRO A 141 -12.07 -16.18 -5.02
N LEU A 142 -12.83 -16.00 -6.11
CA LEU A 142 -12.34 -16.21 -7.48
C LEU A 142 -11.44 -15.06 -7.93
N TYR A 143 -10.30 -14.91 -7.24
CA TYR A 143 -9.26 -13.95 -7.52
C TYR A 143 -7.90 -14.61 -7.34
N VAL A 144 -7.03 -14.44 -8.33
CA VAL A 144 -5.70 -15.04 -8.38
C VAL A 144 -4.69 -14.00 -7.90
N LYS A 145 -4.20 -14.13 -6.66
CA LYS A 145 -3.24 -13.19 -6.05
C LYS A 145 -1.81 -13.37 -6.58
N GLY A 146 -1.52 -14.54 -7.15
CA GLY A 146 -0.25 -14.91 -7.79
C GLY A 146 -0.44 -16.17 -8.65
N PRO A 147 0.57 -16.59 -9.43
CA PRO A 147 0.47 -17.72 -10.35
C PRO A 147 -0.08 -19.00 -9.70
N GLY A 148 -1.35 -19.31 -9.96
CA GLY A 148 -2.05 -20.47 -9.37
C GLY A 148 -2.42 -20.33 -7.89
N GLU A 149 -2.22 -19.16 -7.29
CA GLU A 149 -2.55 -18.88 -5.89
C GLU A 149 -3.82 -18.03 -5.79
N TYR A 150 -4.79 -18.54 -5.03
CA TYR A 150 -6.03 -17.84 -4.71
C TYR A 150 -5.98 -17.21 -3.31
N ILE A 151 -6.90 -16.27 -3.07
CA ILE A 151 -7.11 -15.69 -1.74
C ILE A 151 -7.61 -16.77 -0.77
N ARG A 152 -7.06 -16.81 0.45
CA ARG A 152 -7.44 -17.71 1.55
C ARG A 152 -7.82 -16.91 2.80
N LEU A 153 -9.10 -16.92 3.14
CA LEU A 153 -9.66 -16.19 4.26
C LEU A 153 -9.72 -17.07 5.51
N ASN A 154 -9.09 -16.61 6.59
CA ASN A 154 -9.10 -17.24 7.91
C ASN A 154 -10.12 -16.52 8.79
N ASN A 155 -11.36 -16.91 8.57
CA ASN A 155 -12.53 -16.36 9.19
C ASN A 155 -12.66 -16.77 10.67
N ASN A 156 -12.88 -15.81 11.56
CA ASN A 156 -13.08 -16.00 13.00
C ASN A 156 -14.56 -15.79 13.35
N ALA A 157 -15.20 -16.82 13.88
CA ALA A 157 -16.63 -16.78 14.22
C ALA A 157 -16.96 -15.77 15.35
N GLU A 158 -15.97 -15.43 16.17
CA GLU A 158 -16.11 -14.47 17.27
C GLU A 158 -15.72 -13.04 16.86
N ALA A 159 -15.28 -12.82 15.61
CA ALA A 159 -14.95 -11.50 15.13
C ALA A 159 -16.20 -10.63 14.98
N GLY A 160 -16.11 -9.38 15.43
CA GLY A 160 -17.22 -8.45 15.46
C GLY A 160 -16.94 -7.13 14.75
N ASN A 161 -18.01 -6.39 14.49
CA ASN A 161 -17.93 -5.03 13.98
C ASN A 161 -17.39 -4.09 15.07
N VAL A 162 -16.56 -3.12 14.68
CA VAL A 162 -15.95 -2.12 15.59
C VAL A 162 -16.34 -0.70 15.17
N SER A 163 -16.11 0.29 16.02
CA SER A 163 -16.28 1.70 15.60
C SER A 163 -15.24 2.09 14.56
N PHE A 164 -15.53 3.12 13.77
CA PHE A 164 -14.59 3.65 12.78
C PHE A 164 -13.27 4.14 13.40
N GLU A 165 -13.32 4.65 14.63
CA GLU A 165 -12.12 5.04 15.37
C GLU A 165 -11.22 3.83 15.68
N VAL A 166 -11.80 2.74 16.19
CA VAL A 166 -11.08 1.50 16.46
C VAL A 166 -10.54 0.88 15.18
N LEU A 167 -11.33 0.91 14.09
CA LEU A 167 -10.88 0.47 12.77
C LEU A 167 -9.64 1.26 12.33
N LYS A 168 -9.67 2.59 12.38
CA LYS A 168 -8.51 3.43 12.00
C LYS A 168 -7.27 3.12 12.83
N ALA A 169 -7.42 2.96 14.14
CA ALA A 169 -6.31 2.60 15.01
C ALA A 169 -5.70 1.23 14.63
N PHE A 170 -6.55 0.24 14.31
CA PHE A 170 -6.10 -1.06 13.82
C PHE A 170 -5.32 -0.92 12.50
N ILE A 171 -5.89 -0.26 11.49
CA ILE A 171 -5.24 -0.11 10.18
C ILE A 171 -3.87 0.57 10.32
N VAL A 172 -3.77 1.66 11.09
CA VAL A 172 -2.48 2.35 11.33
C VAL A 172 -1.44 1.46 12.04
N SER A 173 -1.88 0.54 12.89
CA SER A 173 -0.99 -0.38 13.62
C SER A 173 -0.56 -1.59 12.79
N ASP A 174 -1.38 -1.97 11.81
CA ASP A 174 -1.08 -3.04 10.86
C ASP A 174 0.13 -2.65 9.99
N GLN A 175 0.84 -3.65 9.46
CA GLN A 175 2.06 -3.41 8.68
C GLN A 175 1.93 -3.91 7.24
N THR A 176 0.73 -4.31 6.81
CA THR A 176 0.51 -4.88 5.48
C THR A 176 0.87 -3.88 4.39
N ASP A 177 0.56 -2.60 4.58
CA ASP A 177 0.87 -1.49 3.66
C ASP A 177 2.39 -1.26 3.46
N LYS A 178 3.22 -1.69 4.44
CA LYS A 178 4.69 -1.60 4.40
C LYS A 178 5.33 -2.70 3.56
N GLU A 179 4.57 -3.73 3.18
CA GLU A 179 5.07 -4.76 2.28
C GLU A 179 5.20 -4.26 0.83
N LEU A 180 6.24 -4.71 0.14
CA LEU A 180 6.50 -4.27 -1.23
C LEU A 180 5.53 -4.92 -2.21
N TYR A 181 4.79 -4.10 -2.97
CA TYR A 181 3.97 -4.60 -4.08
C TYR A 181 4.87 -5.13 -5.20
N ILE A 182 4.65 -6.39 -5.58
CA ILE A 182 5.42 -7.04 -6.63
C ILE A 182 4.47 -7.57 -7.73
N PRO A 183 4.46 -6.98 -8.93
CA PRO A 183 3.63 -7.45 -10.03
C PRO A 183 3.81 -8.95 -10.29
N GLY A 184 2.70 -9.68 -10.35
CA GLY A 184 2.69 -11.13 -10.59
C GLY A 184 3.17 -12.01 -9.43
N MET A 185 3.51 -11.45 -8.26
CA MET A 185 3.88 -12.25 -7.07
C MET A 185 3.18 -11.79 -5.80
N ARG A 186 3.18 -10.49 -5.54
CA ARG A 186 2.58 -9.85 -4.37
C ARG A 186 1.72 -8.68 -4.82
N MET A 187 0.58 -8.99 -5.41
CA MET A 187 -0.39 -8.01 -5.92
C MET A 187 -1.48 -7.72 -4.89
N CYS A 188 -2.47 -6.88 -5.23
CA CYS A 188 -3.51 -6.45 -4.30
C CYS A 188 -4.24 -7.60 -3.59
N GLY A 189 -4.44 -8.75 -4.23
CA GLY A 189 -5.01 -9.94 -3.57
C GLY A 189 -4.19 -10.48 -2.38
N TYR A 190 -2.86 -10.30 -2.39
CA TYR A 190 -2.02 -10.64 -1.24
C TYR A 190 -2.27 -9.67 -0.07
N PHE A 191 -2.29 -8.36 -0.33
CA PHE A 191 -2.51 -7.35 0.70
C PHE A 191 -3.90 -7.51 1.32
N ALA A 192 -4.92 -7.71 0.47
CA ALA A 192 -6.29 -7.93 0.92
C ALA A 192 -6.44 -9.19 1.80
N GLU A 193 -5.76 -10.28 1.45
CA GLU A 193 -5.73 -11.50 2.27
C GLU A 193 -5.03 -11.27 3.62
N THR A 194 -3.85 -10.64 3.60
CA THR A 194 -3.06 -10.42 4.81
C THR A 194 -3.78 -9.52 5.81
N LEU A 195 -4.35 -8.40 5.34
CA LEU A 195 -5.11 -7.48 6.18
C LEU A 195 -6.37 -8.14 6.76
N HIS A 196 -7.13 -8.88 5.94
CA HIS A 196 -8.28 -9.66 6.38
C HIS A 196 -7.92 -10.60 7.53
N ASN A 197 -6.90 -11.43 7.32
CA ASN A 197 -6.49 -12.45 8.28
C ASN A 197 -5.90 -11.84 9.56
N ASN A 198 -5.26 -10.67 9.48
CA ASN A 198 -4.78 -9.93 10.64
C ASN A 198 -5.93 -9.38 11.49
N ALA A 199 -6.94 -8.81 10.84
CA ALA A 199 -8.12 -8.26 11.51
C ALA A 199 -8.94 -9.35 12.21
N GLU A 200 -9.29 -10.42 11.49
CA GLU A 200 -10.04 -11.57 12.01
C GLU A 200 -9.33 -12.22 13.22
N ARG A 201 -7.99 -12.32 13.16
CA ARG A 201 -7.16 -12.88 14.23
C ARG A 201 -7.25 -12.08 15.54
N ILE A 202 -7.52 -10.78 15.47
CA ILE A 202 -7.71 -9.93 16.66
C ILE A 202 -9.19 -9.67 16.99
N GLY A 203 -10.10 -10.33 16.28
CA GLY A 203 -11.55 -10.24 16.53
C GLY A 203 -12.24 -9.08 15.82
N ILE A 204 -11.64 -8.49 14.79
CA ILE A 204 -12.29 -7.47 13.94
C ILE A 204 -12.82 -8.15 12.68
N ARG A 205 -14.15 -8.13 12.52
CA ARG A 205 -14.82 -8.73 11.37
C ARG A 205 -14.48 -7.97 10.09
N THR A 206 -14.01 -8.70 9.09
CA THR A 206 -13.49 -8.13 7.84
C THR A 206 -13.96 -8.93 6.65
N ALA A 207 -14.09 -8.28 5.50
CA ALA A 207 -14.29 -8.96 4.23
C ALA A 207 -13.14 -8.69 3.26
N ALA A 208 -12.89 -9.64 2.37
CA ALA A 208 -12.18 -9.39 1.13
C ALA A 208 -13.16 -8.89 0.06
N VAL A 209 -12.72 -7.93 -0.75
CA VAL A 209 -13.54 -7.27 -1.77
C VAL A 209 -12.82 -7.33 -3.10
N ILE A 210 -13.51 -7.79 -4.14
CA ILE A 210 -13.03 -7.79 -5.51
C ILE A 210 -13.85 -6.80 -6.33
N VAL A 211 -13.17 -5.84 -6.94
CA VAL A 211 -13.74 -4.80 -7.80
C VAL A 211 -13.36 -5.07 -9.24
N GLU A 212 -14.35 -5.14 -10.13
CA GLU A 212 -14.16 -5.23 -11.58
C GLU A 212 -14.49 -3.88 -12.21
N PHE A 213 -13.79 -3.52 -13.30
CA PHE A 213 -13.93 -2.23 -13.97
C PHE A 213 -14.58 -2.34 -15.36
N GLU A 214 -15.24 -1.28 -15.82
CA GLU A 214 -15.97 -1.25 -17.10
C GLU A 214 -15.05 -1.23 -18.32
N ASP A 215 -13.88 -0.61 -18.18
CA ASP A 215 -12.86 -0.47 -19.22
C ASP A 215 -12.08 -1.78 -19.49
N GLY A 216 -12.39 -2.85 -18.76
CA GLY A 216 -11.70 -4.13 -18.84
C GLY A 216 -10.33 -4.13 -18.15
N SER A 217 -9.99 -3.10 -17.37
CA SER A 217 -8.80 -3.07 -16.53
C SER A 217 -8.77 -4.27 -15.56
N ALA A 218 -7.57 -4.66 -15.15
CA ALA A 218 -7.38 -5.76 -14.22
C ALA A 218 -8.21 -5.54 -12.94
N PRO A 219 -8.95 -6.56 -12.45
CA PRO A 219 -9.71 -6.44 -11.21
C PRO A 219 -8.82 -6.09 -10.02
N HIS A 220 -9.35 -5.29 -9.10
CA HIS A 220 -8.66 -4.86 -7.89
C HIS A 220 -9.19 -5.61 -6.67
N ALA A 221 -8.32 -5.85 -5.68
CA ALA A 221 -8.68 -6.52 -4.44
C ALA A 221 -8.37 -5.59 -3.25
N LEU A 222 -9.31 -5.45 -2.32
CA LEU A 222 -9.20 -4.61 -1.13
C LEU A 222 -10.07 -5.20 0.00
N ASN A 223 -10.27 -4.48 1.10
CA ASN A 223 -11.06 -4.97 2.25
C ASN A 223 -12.27 -4.11 2.55
N ALA A 224 -13.30 -4.73 3.14
CA ALA A 224 -14.45 -4.01 3.69
C ALA A 224 -14.66 -4.33 5.17
N PHE A 225 -15.10 -3.32 5.92
CA PHE A 225 -15.38 -3.39 7.34
C PHE A 225 -16.74 -2.75 7.60
N GLU A 226 -17.65 -3.47 8.27
CA GLU A 226 -18.90 -2.88 8.73
C GLU A 226 -18.62 -2.22 10.08
N THR A 227 -18.70 -0.89 10.14
CA THR A 227 -18.46 -0.16 11.39
C THR A 227 -19.75 0.07 12.15
N THR A 228 -19.67 0.14 13.47
CA THR A 228 -20.85 0.29 14.34
C THR A 228 -21.48 1.69 14.26
N ASP A 229 -20.77 2.68 13.75
CA ASP A 229 -21.12 4.10 13.79
C ASP A 229 -21.07 4.82 12.45
N ARG A 230 -20.41 4.25 11.42
CA ARG A 230 -20.29 4.87 10.08
C ARG A 230 -20.64 3.93 8.92
N GLY A 231 -21.22 2.77 9.22
CA GLY A 231 -21.59 1.77 8.20
C GLY A 231 -20.37 1.15 7.52
N LEU A 232 -20.53 0.76 6.25
CA LEU A 232 -19.53 0.04 5.49
C LEU A 232 -18.36 0.94 5.06
N VAL A 233 -17.14 0.52 5.38
CA VAL A 233 -15.89 1.21 5.04
C VAL A 233 -15.04 0.30 4.19
N TYR A 234 -14.51 0.83 3.09
CA TYR A 234 -13.53 0.12 2.26
C TYR A 234 -12.12 0.62 2.55
N ILE A 235 -11.19 -0.32 2.75
CA ILE A 235 -9.76 -0.02 2.98
C ILE A 235 -8.95 -0.65 1.86
N ASP A 236 -8.15 0.18 1.19
CA ASP A 236 -7.14 -0.24 0.23
C ASP A 236 -5.75 -0.05 0.84
N CYS A 237 -5.20 -1.15 1.36
CA CYS A 237 -3.86 -1.21 1.96
C CYS A 237 -2.80 -1.66 0.94
N THR A 238 -3.10 -1.64 -0.36
CA THR A 238 -2.17 -2.09 -1.39
C THR A 238 -0.91 -1.23 -1.36
N GLY A 239 0.21 -1.82 -0.89
CA GLY A 239 1.48 -1.14 -0.74
C GLY A 239 2.02 -0.56 -2.06
N THR A 240 2.99 0.36 -1.97
CA THR A 240 3.50 1.05 -3.16
C THR A 240 4.34 0.15 -4.07
N ARG A 241 4.32 0.43 -5.39
CA ARG A 241 5.19 -0.21 -6.41
C ARG A 241 6.67 0.18 -6.30
N ARG A 242 7.03 1.05 -5.37
CA ARG A 242 8.31 1.77 -5.40
C ARG A 242 9.34 1.12 -4.50
N SER A 243 10.58 1.13 -5.01
CA SER A 243 11.74 0.64 -4.29
C SER A 243 12.17 1.72 -3.30
N PRO A 244 12.45 1.41 -2.01
CA PRO A 244 12.91 2.36 -0.97
C PRO A 244 14.15 3.21 -1.30
N ALA A 245 14.74 3.02 -2.48
CA ALA A 245 15.91 3.72 -3.00
C ALA A 245 15.57 5.04 -3.70
N ASP A 246 14.28 5.36 -3.91
CA ASP A 246 13.89 6.61 -4.57
C ASP A 246 13.97 7.77 -3.55
N PHE A 247 14.84 8.75 -3.79
CA PHE A 247 15.04 9.94 -2.93
C PHE A 247 13.72 10.71 -2.66
N GLU A 248 12.80 10.67 -3.63
CA GLU A 248 11.45 11.22 -3.49
C GLU A 248 10.59 10.46 -2.47
N GLU A 249 10.81 9.16 -2.26
CA GLU A 249 10.11 8.36 -1.23
C GLU A 249 10.59 8.72 0.16
N TRP A 250 11.90 8.95 0.34
CA TRP A 250 12.43 9.44 1.61
C TRP A 250 11.84 10.82 1.96
N LEU A 251 11.76 11.73 0.98
CA LEU A 251 11.09 13.02 1.16
C LEU A 251 9.59 12.84 1.45
N TYR A 252 8.90 11.96 0.73
CA TYR A 252 7.48 11.72 0.94
C TYR A 252 7.19 11.12 2.33
N LYS A 253 7.96 10.12 2.78
CA LYS A 253 7.88 9.56 4.15
C LYS A 253 8.23 10.56 5.24
N LEU A 254 9.06 11.57 4.93
CA LEU A 254 9.38 12.64 5.86
C LEU A 254 8.16 13.56 6.10
N PHE A 255 7.31 13.77 5.09
CA PHE A 255 6.12 14.61 5.20
C PHE A 255 4.83 13.81 5.52
N TYR A 256 4.78 12.52 5.17
CA TYR A 256 3.66 11.60 5.41
C TYR A 256 4.16 10.33 6.13
N PRO A 257 4.50 10.42 7.43
CA PRO A 257 5.09 9.31 8.18
C PRO A 257 4.08 8.20 8.53
N ILE A 258 2.78 8.42 8.28
CA ILE A 258 1.67 7.57 8.73
C ILE A 258 1.17 6.74 7.56
N GLY A 259 1.86 5.62 7.29
CA GLY A 259 1.38 4.55 6.41
C GLY A 259 1.07 4.96 4.96
N GLN A 260 0.56 4.00 4.19
CA GLN A 260 0.01 4.21 2.84
C GLN A 260 -1.45 3.75 2.75
N ASP A 261 -2.04 3.38 3.87
CA ASP A 261 -3.44 2.96 3.94
C ASP A 261 -4.37 4.06 3.44
N ARG A 262 -5.29 3.66 2.58
CA ARG A 262 -6.27 4.54 1.98
C ARG A 262 -7.67 4.05 2.27
N MET A 263 -8.56 4.98 2.55
CA MET A 263 -9.98 4.70 2.47
C MET A 263 -10.39 4.74 1.00
N ALA A 264 -10.99 3.65 0.53
CA ALA A 264 -11.50 3.56 -0.82
C ALA A 264 -12.98 3.96 -0.87
N TYR A 265 -13.37 4.56 -1.99
CA TYR A 265 -14.73 4.98 -2.28
C TYR A 265 -15.20 4.20 -3.51
N VAL A 266 -16.09 3.24 -3.27
CA VAL A 266 -16.48 2.24 -4.26
C VAL A 266 -17.99 2.28 -4.44
N ALA A 267 -18.43 2.71 -5.62
CA ALA A 267 -19.84 2.71 -6.00
C ALA A 267 -19.99 2.29 -7.46
N LYS A 268 -20.92 1.37 -7.75
CA LYS A 268 -21.15 0.86 -9.11
C LYS A 268 -21.53 2.01 -10.06
N GLY A 269 -20.90 2.06 -11.23
CA GLY A 269 -21.08 3.12 -12.22
C GLY A 269 -20.36 4.43 -11.87
N LYS A 270 -19.64 4.47 -10.75
CA LYS A 270 -18.82 5.61 -10.33
C LYS A 270 -17.33 5.26 -10.43
N GLU A 271 -16.51 6.30 -10.38
CA GLU A 271 -15.06 6.20 -10.41
C GLU A 271 -14.53 5.52 -9.13
N TYR A 272 -13.56 4.62 -9.24
CA TYR A 272 -12.86 4.08 -8.07
C TYR A 272 -11.98 5.16 -7.45
N GLY A 273 -12.38 5.60 -6.26
CA GLY A 273 -11.69 6.66 -5.52
C GLY A 273 -10.87 6.13 -4.35
N THR A 274 -9.80 6.83 -4.02
CA THR A 274 -9.07 6.61 -2.76
C THR A 274 -8.62 7.93 -2.16
N ILE A 275 -8.66 8.03 -0.83
CA ILE A 275 -8.08 9.13 -0.06
C ILE A 275 -7.19 8.51 1.02
N LEU A 276 -6.08 9.16 1.37
CA LEU A 276 -5.26 8.75 2.52
C LEU A 276 -6.15 8.61 3.76
N LEU A 277 -5.96 7.55 4.55
CA LEU A 277 -6.85 7.25 5.68
C LEU A 277 -6.90 8.40 6.70
N GLU A 278 -5.82 9.17 6.83
CA GLU A 278 -5.75 10.34 7.72
C GLU A 278 -6.57 11.55 7.24
N ASP A 279 -6.78 11.67 5.93
CA ASP A 279 -7.54 12.75 5.29
C ASP A 279 -9.02 12.37 5.08
N ALA A 280 -9.37 11.11 5.30
CA ALA A 280 -10.70 10.56 5.08
C ALA A 280 -11.66 10.88 6.25
N GLU A 281 -12.39 11.99 6.17
CA GLU A 281 -13.30 12.41 7.24
C GLU A 281 -14.72 11.83 7.16
N SER A 282 -15.19 11.47 5.95
CA SER A 282 -16.51 10.85 5.72
C SER A 282 -16.41 9.63 4.80
N THR A 283 -17.27 8.64 5.02
CA THR A 283 -17.40 7.43 4.20
C THR A 283 -18.23 7.64 2.94
N ASP A 284 -18.92 8.78 2.82
CA ASP A 284 -19.81 9.07 1.70
C ASP A 284 -19.03 9.28 0.39
N TYR A 285 -19.53 8.70 -0.71
CA TYR A 285 -18.91 8.90 -2.02
C TYR A 285 -18.88 10.38 -2.45
N SER A 286 -19.89 11.16 -2.06
CA SER A 286 -19.95 12.60 -2.31
C SER A 286 -18.78 13.36 -1.68
N TYR A 287 -18.27 12.90 -0.53
CA TYR A 287 -17.07 13.45 0.09
C TYR A 287 -15.85 13.26 -0.82
N TYR A 288 -15.65 12.05 -1.36
CA TYR A 288 -14.60 11.79 -2.36
C TYR A 288 -14.77 12.64 -3.62
N ALA A 289 -15.99 12.76 -4.13
CA ALA A 289 -16.28 13.57 -5.31
C ALA A 289 -15.93 15.05 -5.09
N GLY A 290 -16.15 15.57 -3.88
CA GLY A 290 -15.74 16.93 -3.49
C GLY A 290 -14.22 17.07 -3.27
N TYR A 291 -13.61 16.08 -2.60
CA TYR A 291 -12.17 16.05 -2.33
C TYR A 291 -11.36 15.98 -3.64
N SER A 292 -11.72 15.08 -4.56
CA SER A 292 -11.02 14.88 -5.84
C SER A 292 -11.08 16.08 -6.80
N LYS A 293 -12.06 16.98 -6.61
CA LYS A 293 -12.19 18.24 -7.36
C LYS A 293 -11.39 19.39 -6.74
N SER A 294 -11.29 19.41 -5.41
CA SER A 294 -10.63 20.50 -4.68
C SER A 294 -9.13 20.32 -4.56
N TRP A 295 -8.68 19.07 -4.49
CA TRP A 295 -7.27 18.71 -4.53
C TRP A 295 -6.99 18.20 -5.93
N GLY A 296 -6.14 18.92 -6.68
CA GLY A 296 -5.71 18.46 -8.01
C GLY A 296 -5.29 16.98 -7.90
N LYS A 297 -5.92 16.11 -8.72
CA LYS A 297 -5.80 14.65 -8.63
C LYS A 297 -4.36 14.29 -8.26
N ASP A 298 -4.15 13.70 -7.09
CA ASP A 298 -2.83 13.22 -6.69
C ASP A 298 -2.41 12.19 -7.76
N GLU A 299 -1.57 12.63 -8.71
CA GLU A 299 -1.14 11.88 -9.91
C GLU A 299 -0.38 10.59 -9.55
N ARG A 300 -0.19 10.34 -8.24
CA ARG A 300 0.48 9.18 -7.65
C ARG A 300 -0.45 7.99 -7.43
N SER A 301 -1.74 8.11 -7.75
CA SER A 301 -2.69 7.00 -7.71
C SER A 301 -2.25 5.86 -8.65
N PHE A 302 -2.36 4.62 -8.19
CA PHE A 302 -1.94 3.41 -8.91
C PHE A 302 -2.57 3.24 -10.30
N PHE A 303 -3.75 3.83 -10.50
CA PHE A 303 -4.50 3.78 -11.74
C PHE A 303 -4.28 5.07 -12.52
N VAL A 304 -3.60 4.95 -13.66
CA VAL A 304 -3.23 6.04 -14.60
C VAL A 304 -4.46 6.86 -15.05
N ARG A 305 -5.65 6.28 -14.94
CA ARG A 305 -6.93 6.99 -14.79
C ARG A 305 -7.79 6.17 -13.84
N PRO A 306 -8.51 6.80 -12.91
CA PRO A 306 -9.39 6.06 -12.02
C PRO A 306 -10.53 5.45 -12.85
N ALA A 307 -10.68 4.13 -12.74
CA ALA A 307 -11.56 3.33 -13.58
C ALA A 307 -12.99 3.30 -13.04
N ILE A 308 -13.98 3.14 -13.91
CA ILE A 308 -15.40 3.04 -13.51
C ILE A 308 -15.69 1.64 -12.97
N VAL A 309 -16.25 1.58 -11.77
CA VAL A 309 -16.61 0.33 -11.09
C VAL A 309 -17.77 -0.34 -11.81
N LYS A 310 -17.53 -1.52 -12.38
CA LYS A 310 -18.53 -2.36 -13.04
C LYS A 310 -19.28 -3.25 -12.06
N SER A 311 -18.54 -3.91 -11.17
CA SER A 311 -19.08 -4.84 -10.19
C SER A 311 -18.21 -4.89 -8.94
N VAL A 312 -18.83 -5.23 -7.81
CA VAL A 312 -18.15 -5.40 -6.52
C VAL A 312 -18.65 -6.71 -5.91
N LYS A 313 -17.73 -7.58 -5.51
CA LYS A 313 -18.01 -8.85 -4.82
C LYS A 313 -17.36 -8.80 -3.44
N ILE A 314 -18.14 -9.02 -2.39
CA ILE A 314 -17.69 -8.96 -1.00
C ILE A 314 -17.76 -10.37 -0.39
N TYR A 315 -16.67 -10.79 0.26
CA TYR A 315 -16.49 -12.12 0.85
C TYR A 315 -16.14 -11.96 2.34
N TRP A 316 -17.13 -12.15 3.22
CA TRP A 316 -17.03 -12.01 4.68
C TRP A 316 -16.50 -13.25 5.41
#